data_AF-A0A1G5GAY4-F1
#
_entry.id   AF-A0A1G5GAY4-F1
#
_cell.length_a   1.000
_cell.length_b   1.000
_cell.length_c   1.000
_cell.angle_alpha   90.00
_cell.angle_beta   90.00
_cell.angle_gamma   90.00
#
_symmetry.space_group_name_H-M   'P 1'
#
loop_
_entity.id
_entity.type
_entity.pdbx_description
1 polymer ?
#
loop_
_entity_poly.entity_id
_entity_poly.type
_entity_poly.pdbx_seq_one_letter_code
_entity_poly.pdbx_strand_id
1 'polypeptide(L)'
;MKRFFIGITVIVILFAVWIVIGQSNSKAKVTAQYRDGRITTQVKTTGIHNIASTIFRYKTHFLDQYINVDPWVVTYTFPNRDETHIYEVPADLFGGKKDDLEVEVAVTYQDGTEEILGNVILKDMKKQVYDDFVLEPEFEEGFVYYHANGLTAVIAQNAYDEDIIFYSYPNSSSLSVGFQKYYALYPLKNYGVISEEALSEDFLGFEPVNAFINVSGEEMYIVVEHSMIDLRWDGFYPYDSEGNEVIYEGKAGENINLVRNGELVDISKASHEKYRQMVSRIPDIRFLITSLYEWKGTKGQKPSMSSTINLSFFK
;
A
#
# COMPACT_ATOMS: atom_id res chain seq x y z
N MET A 1 45.44 28.45 -31.04
CA MET A 1 45.88 28.18 -29.65
C MET A 1 44.89 28.64 -28.59
N LYS A 2 44.45 29.92 -28.51
CA LYS A 2 43.50 30.38 -27.47
C LYS A 2 42.19 29.57 -27.34
N ARG A 3 41.57 29.14 -28.45
CA ARG A 3 40.33 28.35 -28.43
C ARG A 3 40.51 26.92 -27.89
N PHE A 4 41.72 26.35 -28.02
CA PHE A 4 42.03 25.00 -27.53
C PHE A 4 42.27 25.02 -26.01
N PHE A 5 42.91 26.07 -25.50
CA PHE A 5 43.06 26.28 -24.06
C PHE A 5 41.72 26.50 -23.36
N ILE A 6 40.81 27.29 -23.94
CA ILE A 6 39.47 27.50 -23.36
C ILE A 6 38.69 26.18 -23.29
N GLY A 7 38.77 25.32 -24.31
CA GLY A 7 38.11 24.01 -24.31
C GLY A 7 38.64 23.08 -23.20
N ILE A 8 39.96 23.03 -23.01
CA ILE A 8 40.57 22.22 -21.94
C ILE A 8 40.19 22.78 -20.56
N THR A 9 40.21 24.10 -20.37
CA THR A 9 39.84 24.71 -19.09
C THR A 9 38.38 24.45 -18.72
N VAL A 10 37.46 24.51 -19.70
CA VAL A 10 36.04 24.20 -19.47
C VAL A 10 35.86 22.73 -19.10
N ILE A 11 36.56 21.80 -19.75
CA ILE A 11 36.49 20.37 -19.44
C ILE A 11 37.05 20.09 -18.03
N VAL A 12 38.16 20.72 -17.64
CA VAL A 12 38.74 20.57 -16.29
C VAL A 12 37.81 21.14 -15.22
N ILE A 13 37.15 22.28 -15.48
CA ILE A 13 36.15 22.85 -14.56
C ILE A 13 34.93 21.93 -14.44
N LEU A 14 34.41 21.41 -15.56
CA LEU A 14 33.28 20.47 -15.54
C LEU A 14 33.65 19.16 -14.83
N PHE A 15 34.87 18.67 -15.00
CA PHE A 15 35.36 17.47 -14.32
C PHE A 15 35.59 17.72 -12.82
N ALA A 16 36.11 18.90 -12.44
CA ALA A 16 36.24 19.30 -11.05
C ALA A 16 34.86 19.49 -10.38
N VAL A 17 33.89 20.10 -11.07
CA VAL A 17 32.51 20.22 -10.59
C VAL A 17 31.86 18.84 -10.47
N TRP A 18 32.09 17.93 -11.42
CA TRP A 18 31.59 16.55 -11.35
C TRP A 18 32.24 15.75 -10.22
N ILE A 19 33.54 15.94 -9.95
CA ILE A 19 34.23 15.38 -8.79
C ILE A 19 33.70 16.00 -7.49
N VAL A 20 33.43 17.31 -7.43
CA VAL A 20 32.87 17.95 -6.23
C VAL A 20 31.42 17.52 -5.97
N ILE A 21 30.63 17.28 -7.02
CA ILE A 21 29.26 16.75 -6.92
C ILE A 21 29.28 15.25 -6.58
N GLY A 22 30.23 14.48 -7.12
CA GLY A 22 30.43 13.05 -6.83
C GLY A 22 31.18 12.75 -5.53
N GLN A 23 31.94 13.71 -5.01
CA GLN A 23 32.59 13.75 -3.69
C GLN A 23 31.82 14.67 -2.72
N SER A 24 30.51 14.82 -2.91
CA SER A 24 29.65 15.07 -1.76
C SER A 24 29.95 13.94 -0.76
N ASN A 25 30.73 14.26 0.26
CA ASN A 25 31.13 13.41 1.37
C ASN A 25 29.89 12.96 2.15
N SER A 26 29.06 12.09 1.58
CA SER A 26 27.95 11.54 2.31
C SER A 26 28.54 10.54 3.29
N LYS A 27 28.66 10.95 4.57
CA LYS A 27 29.06 10.09 5.70
C LYS A 27 28.18 8.84 5.82
N ALA A 28 27.07 8.79 5.08
CA ALA A 28 26.24 7.63 4.89
C ALA A 28 25.82 7.50 3.42
N LYS A 29 25.54 6.26 2.98
CA LYS A 29 24.85 5.95 1.74
C LYS A 29 23.50 5.35 2.07
N VAL A 30 22.43 6.04 1.66
CA VAL A 30 21.05 5.57 1.81
C VAL A 30 20.51 5.21 0.42
N THR A 31 19.92 4.03 0.30
CA THR A 31 19.23 3.59 -0.92
C THR A 31 17.89 2.99 -0.56
N ALA A 32 16.85 3.30 -1.32
CA ALA A 32 15.54 2.68 -1.20
C ALA A 32 15.07 2.18 -2.57
N GLN A 33 14.42 1.02 -2.60
CA GLN A 33 13.84 0.46 -3.81
C GLN A 33 12.48 -0.17 -3.50
N TYR A 34 11.48 0.14 -4.33
CA TYR A 34 10.20 -0.54 -4.32
C TYR A 34 10.24 -1.80 -5.19
N ARG A 35 9.63 -2.88 -4.72
CA ARG A 35 9.39 -4.12 -5.46
C ARG A 35 8.37 -5.00 -4.75
N ASP A 36 7.41 -5.55 -5.49
CA ASP A 36 6.46 -6.57 -5.01
C ASP A 36 5.76 -6.13 -3.70
N GLY A 37 5.26 -4.88 -3.69
CA GLY A 37 4.59 -4.28 -2.52
C GLY A 37 5.48 -3.90 -1.33
N ARG A 38 6.80 -3.96 -1.49
CA ARG A 38 7.75 -3.71 -0.41
C ARG A 38 8.77 -2.65 -0.79
N ILE A 39 9.14 -1.82 0.18
CA ILE A 39 10.27 -0.90 0.07
C ILE A 39 11.43 -1.45 0.89
N THR A 40 12.53 -1.80 0.21
CA THR A 40 13.77 -2.18 0.88
C THR A 40 14.69 -0.97 0.97
N THR A 41 14.92 -0.50 2.19
CA THR A 41 15.81 0.62 2.50
C THR A 41 17.09 0.09 3.12
N GLN A 42 18.24 0.47 2.56
CA GLN A 42 19.55 0.13 3.10
C GLN A 42 20.30 1.40 3.48
N VAL A 43 20.90 1.41 4.66
CA VAL A 43 21.83 2.44 5.10
C VAL A 43 23.19 1.84 5.39
N LYS A 44 24.23 2.51 4.89
CA LYS A 44 25.62 2.23 5.22
C LYS A 44 26.29 3.50 5.70
N THR A 45 26.75 3.50 6.93
CA THR A 45 27.47 4.61 7.56
C THR A 45 28.98 4.40 7.45
N THR A 46 29.73 5.45 7.11
CA THR A 46 31.20 5.40 7.01
C THR A 46 31.79 6.56 7.81
N GLY A 47 32.61 6.22 8.82
CA GLY A 47 33.26 7.23 9.66
C GLY A 47 32.34 7.95 10.66
N ILE A 48 31.12 7.45 10.87
CA ILE A 48 30.20 7.91 11.92
C ILE A 48 30.34 6.99 13.14
N HIS A 49 30.51 7.58 14.32
CA HIS A 49 30.67 6.87 15.59
C HIS A 49 29.61 7.33 16.60
N ASN A 50 29.43 6.57 17.68
CA ASN A 50 28.51 6.88 18.78
C ASN A 50 27.03 6.99 18.38
N ILE A 51 26.61 6.29 17.34
CA ILE A 51 25.19 6.13 17.00
C ILE A 51 24.54 5.24 18.08
N ALA A 52 23.45 5.74 18.67
CA ALA A 52 22.59 4.99 19.58
C ALA A 52 21.47 4.27 18.82
N SER A 53 20.93 4.89 17.77
CA SER A 53 19.91 4.29 16.92
C SER A 53 19.87 4.88 15.51
N THR A 54 19.35 4.10 14.57
CA THR A 54 18.96 4.51 13.22
C THR A 54 17.45 4.53 13.11
N ILE A 55 16.91 5.59 12.53
CA ILE A 55 15.48 5.85 12.38
C ILE A 55 15.14 5.88 10.90
N PHE A 56 14.17 5.07 10.48
CA PHE A 56 13.58 5.08 9.15
C PHE A 56 12.20 5.74 9.23
N ARG A 57 11.99 6.76 8.40
CA ARG A 57 10.72 7.50 8.29
C ARG A 57 10.20 7.37 6.86
N TYR A 58 9.08 6.67 6.70
CA TYR A 58 8.36 6.55 5.43
C TYR A 58 7.25 7.59 5.41
N LYS A 59 7.37 8.59 4.53
CA LYS A 59 6.46 9.72 4.45
C LYS A 59 5.68 9.66 3.14
N THR A 60 4.36 9.70 3.26
CA THR A 60 3.47 9.87 2.10
C THR A 60 2.74 11.18 2.23
N HIS A 61 2.77 11.98 1.18
CA HIS A 61 1.97 13.20 1.10
C HIS A 61 0.75 12.92 0.26
N PHE A 62 -0.40 13.44 0.69
CA PHE A 62 -1.63 13.23 -0.07
C PHE A 62 -1.75 14.20 -1.26
N LEU A 63 -1.23 15.43 -1.17
CA LEU A 63 -1.48 16.49 -2.15
C LEU A 63 -0.24 17.41 -2.29
N ASP A 64 0.03 17.93 -3.50
CA ASP A 64 1.23 18.73 -3.81
C ASP A 64 1.34 20.05 -3.03
N GLN A 65 0.22 20.61 -2.59
CA GLN A 65 0.13 22.01 -2.12
C GLN A 65 -0.29 22.16 -0.66
N TYR A 66 -0.30 21.05 0.10
CA TYR A 66 -0.70 21.09 1.49
C TYR A 66 0.44 21.49 2.41
N ILE A 67 0.58 22.79 2.60
CA ILE A 67 1.46 23.34 3.64
C ILE A 67 0.89 23.02 5.05
N ASN A 68 -0.37 22.60 5.17
CA ASN A 68 -1.08 22.42 6.46
C ASN A 68 -1.60 21.01 6.75
N VAL A 69 -1.39 20.04 5.86
CA VAL A 69 -1.69 18.63 6.17
C VAL A 69 -0.36 17.93 6.29
N ASP A 70 -0.06 17.50 7.51
CA ASP A 70 1.15 16.74 7.78
C ASP A 70 1.14 15.47 6.91
N PRO A 71 2.29 15.09 6.35
CA PRO A 71 2.41 13.81 5.66
C PRO A 71 2.09 12.68 6.64
N TRP A 72 1.55 11.58 6.13
CA TRP A 72 1.52 10.36 6.92
C TRP A 72 2.96 9.85 7.05
N VAL A 73 3.47 9.85 8.28
CA VAL A 73 4.79 9.31 8.61
C VAL A 73 4.67 8.03 9.41
N VAL A 74 5.28 6.96 8.91
CA VAL A 74 5.52 5.72 9.68
C VAL A 74 6.99 5.67 10.07
N THR A 75 7.28 5.47 11.35
CA THR A 75 8.64 5.52 11.90
C THR A 75 9.05 4.18 12.49
N TYR A 76 10.25 3.72 12.15
CA TYR A 76 10.88 2.54 12.71
C TYR A 76 12.26 2.89 13.25
N THR A 77 12.59 2.39 14.43
CA THR A 77 13.86 2.69 15.11
C THR A 77 14.61 1.40 15.42
N PHE A 78 15.89 1.37 15.06
CA PHE A 78 16.78 0.22 15.26
C PHE A 78 18.04 0.65 15.98
N PRO A 79 18.66 -0.20 16.83
CA PRO A 79 19.88 0.15 17.56
C PRO A 79 21.15 0.12 16.67
N ASN A 80 21.08 -0.41 15.46
CA ASN A 80 22.25 -0.59 14.59
C ASN A 80 22.51 0.64 13.73
N ARG A 81 23.80 0.93 13.48
CA ARG A 81 24.23 2.02 12.57
C ARG A 81 24.07 1.70 11.08
N ASP A 82 24.21 0.43 10.72
CA ASP A 82 24.09 -0.10 9.36
C ASP A 82 22.91 -1.05 9.41
N GLU A 83 21.88 -0.77 8.63
CA GLU A 83 20.59 -1.45 8.77
C GLU A 83 19.92 -1.62 7.42
N THR A 84 19.19 -2.71 7.25
CA THR A 84 18.31 -2.93 6.12
C THR A 84 16.91 -3.14 6.63
N HIS A 85 16.01 -2.23 6.27
CA HIS A 85 14.63 -2.32 6.68
C HIS A 85 13.72 -2.53 5.48
N ILE A 86 12.75 -3.44 5.64
CA ILE A 86 11.72 -3.74 4.66
C ILE A 86 10.41 -3.18 5.21
N TYR A 87 9.81 -2.24 4.48
CA TYR A 87 8.50 -1.68 4.76
C TYR A 87 7.47 -2.25 3.79
N GLU A 88 6.40 -2.82 4.33
CA GLU A 88 5.26 -3.29 3.53
C GLU A 88 4.33 -2.11 3.27
N VAL A 89 4.07 -1.83 1.99
CA VAL A 89 3.33 -0.65 1.56
C VAL A 89 1.83 -0.91 1.66
N PRO A 90 1.06 -0.15 2.48
CA PRO A 90 -0.40 -0.22 2.53
C PRO A 90 -1.01 0.09 1.15
N ALA A 91 -2.02 -0.69 0.75
CA ALA A 91 -2.69 -0.57 -0.55
C ALA A 91 -3.46 0.76 -0.69
N ASP A 92 -3.96 1.29 0.42
CA ASP A 92 -4.76 2.51 0.51
C ASP A 92 -3.92 3.79 0.68
N LEU A 93 -2.60 3.65 0.78
CA LEU A 93 -1.69 4.77 1.09
C LEU A 93 -1.71 5.87 0.02
N PHE A 94 -2.00 5.53 -1.23
CA PHE A 94 -1.91 6.44 -2.38
C PHE A 94 -3.27 6.90 -2.93
N GLY A 95 -4.27 7.10 -2.06
CA GLY A 95 -5.58 7.65 -2.43
C GLY A 95 -5.59 9.13 -2.84
N GLY A 96 -4.50 9.86 -2.60
CA GLY A 96 -4.38 11.31 -2.87
C GLY A 96 -3.90 11.66 -4.29
N LYS A 97 -3.54 12.92 -4.54
CA LYS A 97 -2.96 13.38 -5.83
C LYS A 97 -1.50 13.00 -5.99
N LYS A 98 -0.68 13.15 -4.95
CA LYS A 98 0.75 12.86 -5.04
C LYS A 98 0.97 11.36 -5.18
N ASP A 99 1.99 11.03 -5.95
CA ASP A 99 2.33 9.67 -6.30
C ASP A 99 3.76 9.29 -5.89
N ASP A 100 4.27 9.97 -4.86
CA ASP A 100 5.62 9.74 -4.36
C ASP A 100 5.58 9.29 -2.90
N LEU A 101 6.54 8.46 -2.54
CA LEU A 101 6.85 8.10 -1.16
C LEU A 101 8.29 8.51 -0.84
N GLU A 102 8.44 9.30 0.20
CA GLU A 102 9.73 9.78 0.68
C GLU A 102 10.24 8.88 1.80
N VAL A 103 11.47 8.41 1.66
CA VAL A 103 12.18 7.62 2.67
C VAL A 103 13.28 8.49 3.26
N GLU A 104 13.09 8.92 4.50
CA GLU A 104 14.10 9.65 5.26
C GLU A 104 14.77 8.71 6.26
N VAL A 105 16.10 8.72 6.29
CA VAL A 105 16.88 7.98 7.29
C VAL A 105 17.63 8.98 8.14
N ALA A 106 17.45 8.87 9.46
CA ALA A 106 18.15 9.66 10.46
C ALA A 106 18.86 8.74 11.45
N VAL A 107 19.80 9.29 12.21
CA VAL A 107 20.41 8.62 13.37
C VAL A 107 20.26 9.49 14.61
N THR A 108 20.13 8.84 15.75
CA THR A 108 20.27 9.47 17.07
C THR A 108 21.62 9.06 17.65
N TYR A 109 22.41 10.03 18.09
CA TYR A 109 23.68 9.83 18.76
C TYR A 109 23.49 9.57 20.26
N GLN A 110 24.52 9.03 20.92
CA GLN A 110 24.50 8.75 22.37
C GLN A 110 24.30 10.00 23.25
N ASP A 111 24.62 11.19 22.73
CA ASP A 111 24.38 12.47 23.40
C ASP A 111 22.94 13.00 23.19
N GLY A 112 22.10 12.25 22.48
CA GLY A 112 20.71 12.57 22.18
C GLY A 112 20.51 13.45 20.93
N THR A 113 21.57 13.85 20.23
CA THR A 113 21.44 14.64 19.01
C THR A 113 20.96 13.77 17.84
N GLU A 114 20.15 14.35 16.94
CA GLU A 114 19.70 13.68 15.71
C GLU A 114 20.34 14.30 14.46
N GLU A 115 20.71 13.46 13.48
CA GLU A 115 21.20 13.88 12.17
C GLU A 115 20.50 13.10 11.06
N ILE A 116 20.00 13.82 10.05
CA ILE A 116 19.45 13.20 8.83
C ILE A 116 20.61 12.73 7.96
N LEU A 117 20.66 11.42 7.70
CA LEU A 117 21.70 10.79 6.90
C LEU A 117 21.40 10.81 5.40
N GLY A 118 20.13 10.78 5.03
CA GLY A 118 19.73 10.78 3.62
C GLY A 118 18.23 10.76 3.42
N ASN A 119 17.84 11.11 2.19
CA ASN A 119 16.46 11.18 1.75
C ASN A 119 16.37 10.59 0.34
N VAL A 120 15.45 9.65 0.13
CA VAL A 120 15.19 9.04 -1.17
C VAL A 120 13.71 9.19 -1.50
N ILE A 121 13.40 9.71 -2.68
CA ILE A 121 12.03 9.84 -3.17
C ILE A 121 11.78 8.76 -4.20
N LEU A 122 10.82 7.88 -3.91
CA LEU A 122 10.27 6.90 -4.84
C LEU A 122 9.08 7.54 -5.54
N LYS A 123 9.03 7.48 -6.88
CA LYS A 123 8.01 8.10 -7.72
C LYS A 123 7.13 7.05 -8.38
N ASP A 124 5.99 7.50 -8.91
CA ASP A 124 5.04 6.68 -9.68
C ASP A 124 4.55 5.44 -8.89
N MET A 125 4.32 5.63 -7.59
CA MET A 125 4.05 4.55 -6.63
C MET A 125 2.68 3.90 -6.80
N LYS A 126 1.64 4.65 -7.18
CA LYS A 126 0.26 4.22 -7.41
C LYS A 126 0.23 3.16 -8.49
N LYS A 127 0.85 3.44 -9.63
CA LYS A 127 0.89 2.47 -10.72
C LYS A 127 1.64 1.21 -10.31
N GLN A 128 2.77 1.36 -9.63
CA GLN A 128 3.55 0.22 -9.14
C GLN A 128 2.74 -0.63 -8.14
N VAL A 129 2.08 0.01 -7.16
CA VAL A 129 1.19 -0.67 -6.20
C VAL A 129 0.00 -1.32 -6.89
N TYR A 130 -0.63 -0.62 -7.83
CA TYR A 130 -1.72 -1.17 -8.63
C TYR A 130 -1.30 -2.44 -9.37
N ASP A 131 -0.18 -2.37 -10.12
CA ASP A 131 0.34 -3.48 -10.91
C ASP A 131 0.72 -4.70 -10.03
N ASP A 132 1.19 -4.45 -8.80
CA ASP A 132 1.60 -5.49 -7.86
C ASP A 132 0.42 -6.13 -7.09
N PHE A 133 -0.67 -5.39 -6.88
CA PHE A 133 -1.73 -5.78 -5.91
C PHE A 133 -3.01 -6.24 -6.61
N VAL A 134 -3.35 -5.66 -7.77
CA VAL A 134 -4.60 -5.98 -8.46
C VAL A 134 -4.53 -7.36 -9.07
N LEU A 135 -5.55 -8.16 -8.78
CA LEU A 135 -5.68 -9.53 -9.23
C LEU A 135 -6.33 -9.55 -10.63
N GLU A 136 -5.71 -10.26 -11.56
CA GLU A 136 -6.30 -10.50 -12.87
C GLU A 136 -7.50 -11.47 -12.73
N PRO A 137 -8.66 -11.16 -13.32
CA PRO A 137 -9.80 -12.06 -13.31
C PRO A 137 -9.58 -13.28 -14.23
N GLU A 138 -9.86 -14.47 -13.72
CA GLU A 138 -9.89 -15.72 -14.51
C GLU A 138 -11.34 -16.17 -14.73
N PHE A 139 -11.74 -16.37 -15.99
CA PHE A 139 -13.10 -16.72 -16.37
C PHE A 139 -13.22 -18.21 -16.69
N GLU A 140 -14.02 -18.94 -15.91
CA GLU A 140 -14.20 -20.39 -16.08
C GLU A 140 -15.61 -20.82 -15.65
N GLU A 141 -16.24 -21.69 -16.46
CA GLU A 141 -17.51 -22.37 -16.14
C GLU A 141 -18.64 -21.48 -15.59
N GLY A 142 -18.77 -20.23 -16.06
CA GLY A 142 -19.82 -19.30 -15.61
C GLY A 142 -19.48 -18.54 -14.33
N PHE A 143 -18.23 -18.61 -13.87
CA PHE A 143 -17.69 -17.89 -12.73
C PHE A 143 -16.47 -17.05 -13.12
N VAL A 144 -16.15 -16.09 -12.24
CA VAL A 144 -14.90 -15.32 -12.29
C VAL A 144 -14.14 -15.56 -10.99
N TYR A 145 -12.87 -15.89 -11.11
CA TYR A 145 -11.97 -16.22 -10.02
C TYR A 145 -10.91 -15.14 -9.86
N TYR A 146 -10.64 -14.78 -8.61
CA TYR A 146 -9.57 -13.87 -8.23
C TYR A 146 -8.68 -14.56 -7.21
N HIS A 147 -7.48 -14.93 -7.64
CA HIS A 147 -6.56 -15.75 -6.86
C HIS A 147 -5.59 -14.89 -6.05
N ALA A 148 -5.72 -14.91 -4.72
CA ALA A 148 -4.71 -14.42 -3.79
C ALA A 148 -3.93 -15.58 -3.14
N ASN A 149 -2.94 -15.27 -2.30
CA ASN A 149 -2.15 -16.30 -1.64
C ASN A 149 -2.97 -17.04 -0.58
N GLY A 150 -3.46 -18.24 -0.91
CA GLY A 150 -4.24 -19.10 -0.01
C GLY A 150 -5.74 -18.74 0.11
N LEU A 151 -6.20 -17.68 -0.56
CA LEU A 151 -7.61 -17.28 -0.61
C LEU A 151 -8.00 -16.96 -2.05
N THR A 152 -9.07 -17.57 -2.56
CA THR A 152 -9.63 -17.26 -3.88
C THR A 152 -11.06 -16.74 -3.70
N ALA A 153 -11.33 -15.56 -4.26
CA ALA A 153 -12.69 -15.04 -4.38
C ALA A 153 -13.32 -15.52 -5.69
N VAL A 154 -14.60 -15.86 -5.63
CA VAL A 154 -15.38 -16.39 -6.75
C VAL A 154 -16.69 -15.63 -6.84
N ILE A 155 -16.99 -15.09 -8.02
CA ILE A 155 -18.26 -14.41 -8.32
C ILE A 155 -18.93 -15.07 -9.52
N ALA A 156 -20.24 -14.92 -9.66
CA ALA A 156 -20.93 -15.34 -10.87
C ALA A 156 -20.51 -14.44 -12.05
N GLN A 157 -20.30 -15.03 -13.23
CA GLN A 157 -19.83 -14.29 -14.41
C GLN A 157 -20.80 -13.22 -14.87
N ASN A 158 -22.11 -13.40 -14.67
CA ASN A 158 -23.13 -12.38 -14.97
C ASN A 158 -23.13 -11.20 -13.98
N ALA A 159 -22.37 -11.30 -12.89
CA ALA A 159 -22.19 -10.25 -11.89
C ALA A 159 -20.81 -9.57 -12.02
N TYR A 160 -20.02 -9.92 -13.04
CA TYR A 160 -18.75 -9.26 -13.33
C TYR A 160 -18.97 -7.80 -13.71
N ASP A 161 -18.19 -6.92 -13.09
CA ASP A 161 -18.21 -5.48 -13.29
C ASP A 161 -16.75 -5.00 -13.38
N GLU A 162 -16.36 -4.44 -14.53
CA GLU A 162 -14.98 -4.03 -14.79
C GLU A 162 -14.50 -2.87 -13.90
N ASP A 163 -15.43 -2.11 -13.30
CA ASP A 163 -15.10 -1.06 -12.34
C ASP A 163 -14.77 -1.62 -10.95
N ILE A 164 -15.18 -2.86 -10.66
CA ILE A 164 -14.94 -3.53 -9.39
C ILE A 164 -13.65 -4.35 -9.51
N ILE A 165 -12.68 -3.99 -8.68
CA ILE A 165 -11.39 -4.66 -8.65
C ILE A 165 -11.24 -5.48 -7.37
N PHE A 166 -10.55 -6.61 -7.52
CA PHE A 166 -10.08 -7.43 -6.42
C PHE A 166 -8.57 -7.25 -6.34
N TYR A 167 -8.05 -7.08 -5.15
CA TYR A 167 -6.62 -6.89 -4.94
C TYR A 167 -6.18 -7.49 -3.61
N SER A 168 -4.89 -7.79 -3.50
CA SER A 168 -4.31 -8.41 -2.32
C SER A 168 -2.89 -7.89 -2.10
N TYR A 169 -2.48 -7.83 -0.83
CA TYR A 169 -1.08 -7.59 -0.51
C TYR A 169 -0.22 -8.74 -0.99
N PRO A 170 0.93 -8.48 -1.64
CA PRO A 170 1.85 -9.53 -2.03
C PRO A 170 2.23 -10.41 -0.84
N ASN A 171 1.98 -11.72 -0.94
CA ASN A 171 2.20 -12.75 0.08
C ASN A 171 1.20 -12.77 1.25
N SER A 172 0.11 -12.01 1.21
CA SER A 172 -0.95 -12.05 2.23
C SER A 172 -2.09 -12.99 1.84
N SER A 173 -2.70 -13.64 2.83
CA SER A 173 -3.97 -14.36 2.71
C SER A 173 -5.19 -13.47 2.93
N SER A 174 -5.04 -12.17 2.68
CA SER A 174 -6.12 -11.20 2.67
C SER A 174 -6.52 -10.83 1.25
N LEU A 175 -7.78 -10.44 1.08
CA LEU A 175 -8.30 -9.96 -0.19
C LEU A 175 -9.17 -8.74 0.07
N SER A 176 -8.99 -7.71 -0.73
CA SER A 176 -9.83 -6.52 -0.73
C SER A 176 -10.63 -6.47 -2.02
N VAL A 177 -11.88 -6.02 -1.91
CA VAL A 177 -12.71 -5.67 -3.06
C VAL A 177 -13.05 -4.19 -2.96
N GLY A 178 -12.98 -3.52 -4.10
CA GLY A 178 -13.18 -2.09 -4.15
C GLY A 178 -13.21 -1.59 -5.58
N PHE A 179 -12.77 -0.36 -5.78
CA PHE A 179 -12.60 0.21 -7.11
C PHE A 179 -11.29 0.96 -7.19
N GLN A 180 -10.94 1.37 -8.42
CA GLN A 180 -9.77 2.20 -8.66
C GLN A 180 -10.13 3.51 -9.35
N LYS A 181 -9.31 4.53 -9.13
CA LYS A 181 -9.29 5.72 -9.97
C LYS A 181 -7.85 6.23 -10.10
N TYR A 182 -7.37 6.37 -11.33
CA TYR A 182 -5.98 6.77 -11.60
C TYR A 182 -4.96 5.91 -10.85
N TYR A 183 -5.16 4.58 -10.88
CA TYR A 183 -4.34 3.58 -10.17
C TYR A 183 -4.43 3.62 -8.64
N ALA A 184 -5.09 4.60 -8.02
CA ALA A 184 -5.35 4.58 -6.59
C ALA A 184 -6.40 3.52 -6.26
N LEU A 185 -6.14 2.71 -5.21
CA LEU A 185 -6.98 1.61 -4.77
C LEU A 185 -7.86 2.07 -3.60
N TYR A 186 -9.17 1.85 -3.72
CA TYR A 186 -10.14 2.26 -2.71
C TYR A 186 -10.89 1.04 -2.15
N PRO A 187 -10.52 0.54 -0.95
CA PRO A 187 -11.16 -0.63 -0.36
C PRO A 187 -12.59 -0.31 0.05
N LEU A 188 -13.51 -1.22 -0.27
CA LEU A 188 -14.89 -1.20 0.19
C LEU A 188 -15.18 -2.34 1.16
N LYS A 189 -14.61 -3.53 0.90
CA LYS A 189 -14.64 -4.66 1.83
C LYS A 189 -13.27 -5.33 1.86
N ASN A 190 -12.92 -5.86 3.04
CA ASN A 190 -11.68 -6.56 3.26
C ASN A 190 -11.98 -7.91 3.89
N TYR A 191 -11.33 -8.95 3.36
CA TYR A 191 -11.48 -10.32 3.77
C TYR A 191 -10.15 -10.87 4.23
N GLY A 192 -10.19 -11.67 5.28
CA GLY A 192 -9.04 -12.38 5.81
C GLY A 192 -9.41 -13.80 6.21
N VAL A 193 -8.38 -14.61 6.44
CA VAL A 193 -8.53 -15.97 6.98
C VAL A 193 -8.00 -15.98 8.40
N ILE A 194 -8.82 -16.45 9.34
CA ILE A 194 -8.45 -16.64 10.75
C ILE A 194 -8.65 -18.11 11.15
N SER A 195 -8.03 -18.54 12.26
CA SER A 195 -8.34 -19.84 12.87
C SER A 195 -9.61 -19.77 13.73
N GLU A 196 -10.23 -20.91 14.00
CA GLU A 196 -11.36 -21.02 14.93
C GLU A 196 -11.00 -20.54 16.34
N GLU A 197 -9.77 -20.78 16.83
CA GLU A 197 -9.38 -20.29 18.16
C GLU A 197 -9.42 -18.77 18.23
N ALA A 198 -9.02 -18.07 17.17
CA ALA A 198 -9.07 -16.61 17.11
C ALA A 198 -10.51 -16.07 17.16
N LEU A 199 -11.50 -16.84 16.69
CA LEU A 199 -12.91 -16.46 16.79
C LEU A 199 -13.43 -16.56 18.24
N SER A 200 -12.88 -17.49 19.02
CA SER A 200 -13.30 -17.75 20.40
C SER A 200 -12.88 -16.65 21.39
N GLU A 201 -11.98 -15.76 20.98
CA GLU A 201 -11.50 -14.62 21.77
C GLU A 201 -12.42 -13.38 21.68
N ASP A 202 -13.60 -13.50 21.04
CA ASP A 202 -14.64 -12.46 20.94
C ASP A 202 -14.11 -11.12 20.41
N PHE A 203 -13.23 -11.19 19.40
CA PHE A 203 -12.67 -10.01 18.78
C PHE A 203 -13.79 -9.18 18.12
N LEU A 204 -14.05 -7.99 18.68
CA LEU A 204 -14.93 -6.99 18.09
C LEU A 204 -14.38 -6.54 16.73
N GLY A 205 -15.21 -6.64 15.67
CA GLY A 205 -14.88 -6.12 14.33
C GLY A 205 -14.72 -7.17 13.22
N PHE A 206 -15.10 -8.43 13.45
CA PHE A 206 -15.10 -9.48 12.42
C PHE A 206 -16.52 -10.02 12.21
N GLU A 207 -16.92 -10.18 10.95
CA GLU A 207 -18.15 -10.90 10.59
C GLU A 207 -17.77 -12.18 9.83
N PRO A 208 -18.08 -13.38 10.36
CA PRO A 208 -17.84 -14.63 9.65
C PRO A 208 -18.62 -14.67 8.34
N VAL A 209 -17.93 -14.83 7.22
CA VAL A 209 -18.55 -14.92 5.89
C VAL A 209 -18.63 -16.36 5.42
N ASN A 210 -17.62 -17.18 5.75
CA ASN A 210 -17.60 -18.59 5.37
C ASN A 210 -16.67 -19.41 6.29
N ALA A 211 -16.98 -20.68 6.52
CA ALA A 211 -16.18 -21.58 7.36
C ALA A 211 -15.70 -22.80 6.56
N PHE A 212 -14.44 -23.18 6.75
CA PHE A 212 -13.75 -24.25 6.03
C PHE A 212 -13.11 -25.20 7.03
N ILE A 213 -13.27 -26.50 6.81
CA ILE A 213 -12.57 -27.54 7.56
C ILE A 213 -11.41 -28.03 6.67
N ASN A 214 -10.19 -28.05 7.19
CA ASN A 214 -9.04 -28.60 6.46
C ASN A 214 -9.25 -30.09 6.16
N VAL A 215 -8.59 -30.62 5.12
CA VAL A 215 -8.71 -32.00 4.63
C VAL A 215 -8.36 -33.05 5.70
N SER A 216 -7.52 -32.70 6.69
CA SER A 216 -7.20 -33.57 7.83
C SER A 216 -8.29 -33.60 8.91
N GLY A 217 -9.26 -32.68 8.88
CA GLY A 217 -10.29 -32.52 9.92
C GLY A 217 -9.79 -31.90 11.23
N GLU A 218 -8.54 -31.46 11.28
CA GLU A 218 -7.87 -31.02 12.52
C GLU A 218 -7.88 -29.51 12.73
N GLU A 219 -7.98 -28.71 11.66
CA GLU A 219 -7.99 -27.24 11.74
C GLU A 219 -9.16 -26.66 10.95
N MET A 220 -9.93 -25.78 11.59
CA MET A 220 -10.98 -24.99 10.95
C MET A 220 -10.46 -23.58 10.65
N TYR A 221 -10.59 -23.18 9.39
CA TYR A 221 -10.26 -21.84 8.91
C TYR A 221 -11.56 -21.09 8.62
N ILE A 222 -11.66 -19.86 9.09
CA ILE A 222 -12.85 -19.02 8.91
C ILE A 222 -12.45 -17.82 8.08
N VAL A 223 -13.17 -17.61 6.98
CA VAL A 223 -13.08 -16.35 6.23
C VAL A 223 -13.96 -15.34 6.94
N VAL A 224 -13.35 -14.23 7.31
CA VAL A 224 -14.02 -13.11 7.98
C VAL A 224 -13.97 -11.87 7.11
N GLU A 225 -15.07 -11.12 7.13
CA GLU A 225 -15.09 -9.73 6.66
C GLU A 225 -14.60 -8.87 7.83
N HIS A 226 -13.52 -8.15 7.59
CA HIS A 226 -13.02 -7.18 8.56
C HIS A 226 -13.97 -5.99 8.47
N SER A 227 -14.70 -5.74 9.55
CA SER A 227 -15.46 -4.51 9.71
C SER A 227 -14.47 -3.37 9.51
N MET A 228 -14.72 -2.47 8.56
CA MET A 228 -13.89 -1.27 8.43
C MET A 228 -14.12 -0.40 9.67
N ILE A 229 -13.32 -0.63 10.72
CA ILE A 229 -13.12 0.32 11.80
C ILE A 229 -12.30 1.44 11.16
N ASP A 230 -12.87 2.65 11.09
CA ASP A 230 -12.41 3.85 10.37
C ASP A 230 -12.73 3.92 8.86
N LEU A 231 -13.91 4.49 8.56
CA LEU A 231 -14.16 5.20 7.31
C LEU A 231 -13.30 6.47 7.27
N ARG A 232 -12.00 6.34 6.95
CA ARG A 232 -11.20 7.48 6.46
C ARG A 232 -11.58 7.89 5.03
N TRP A 233 -12.65 7.32 4.46
CA TRP A 233 -13.22 7.62 3.15
C TRP A 233 -13.52 9.11 2.92
N ASP A 234 -13.86 9.83 3.99
CA ASP A 234 -14.14 11.26 3.95
C ASP A 234 -12.85 12.06 3.69
N GLY A 235 -12.53 12.26 2.41
CA GLY A 235 -11.31 12.91 1.95
C GLY A 235 -10.51 12.12 0.91
N PHE A 236 -10.88 10.86 0.65
CA PHE A 236 -10.24 10.01 -0.35
C PHE A 236 -10.89 10.09 -1.74
N TYR A 237 -12.14 10.52 -1.83
CA TYR A 237 -12.82 10.76 -3.11
C TYR A 237 -12.84 12.28 -3.40
N PRO A 238 -11.90 12.80 -4.24
CA PRO A 238 -11.69 14.23 -4.44
C PRO A 238 -12.73 14.86 -5.40
N TYR A 239 -14.01 14.49 -5.30
CA TYR A 239 -15.06 14.98 -6.18
C TYR A 239 -16.29 15.42 -5.41
N ASP A 240 -16.96 16.47 -5.89
CA ASP A 240 -18.26 16.89 -5.39
C ASP A 240 -19.39 15.98 -5.91
N SER A 241 -20.62 16.32 -5.52
CA SER A 241 -21.83 15.60 -5.92
C SER A 241 -22.13 15.68 -7.42
N GLU A 242 -21.51 16.62 -8.14
CA GLU A 242 -21.64 16.77 -9.58
C GLU A 242 -20.54 16.01 -10.34
N GLY A 243 -19.58 15.41 -9.63
CA GLY A 243 -18.46 14.68 -10.19
C GLY A 243 -17.30 15.58 -10.63
N ASN A 244 -17.32 16.87 -10.27
CA ASN A 244 -16.22 17.77 -10.54
C ASN A 244 -15.09 17.51 -9.55
N GLU A 245 -13.84 17.56 -10.02
CA GLU A 245 -12.68 17.46 -9.13
C GLU A 245 -12.67 18.66 -8.19
N VAL A 246 -12.75 18.38 -6.88
CA VAL A 246 -12.63 19.42 -5.88
C VAL A 246 -11.18 19.47 -5.44
N ILE A 247 -10.55 20.57 -5.82
CA ILE A 247 -9.26 20.94 -5.27
C ILE A 247 -9.51 21.24 -3.80
N TYR A 248 -9.13 20.30 -2.94
CA TYR A 248 -8.96 20.63 -1.54
C TYR A 248 -7.83 21.66 -1.49
N GLU A 249 -8.12 22.94 -1.29
CA GLU A 249 -7.12 23.96 -0.94
C GLU A 249 -7.68 24.74 0.24
N GLY A 250 -7.30 24.32 1.45
CA GLY A 250 -7.47 25.15 2.65
C GLY A 250 -6.37 26.22 2.67
N LYS A 251 -6.70 27.45 3.11
CA LYS A 251 -5.65 28.45 3.38
C LYS A 251 -4.70 27.92 4.47
N ALA A 252 -3.48 28.44 4.51
CA ALA A 252 -2.52 28.23 5.59
C ALA A 252 -3.22 28.26 6.98
N GLY A 253 -3.20 27.14 7.72
CA GLY A 253 -3.83 27.00 9.04
C GLY A 253 -5.30 26.56 9.11
N GLU A 254 -5.96 26.24 7.99
CA GLU A 254 -7.31 25.66 7.99
C GLU A 254 -7.26 24.13 7.82
N ASN A 255 -7.76 23.38 8.81
CA ASN A 255 -7.99 21.94 8.66
C ASN A 255 -9.11 21.70 7.64
N ILE A 256 -9.00 20.63 6.84
CA ILE A 256 -10.12 20.14 6.02
C ILE A 256 -11.24 19.76 6.98
N ASN A 257 -12.24 20.60 7.08
CA ASN A 257 -13.36 20.36 7.99
C ASN A 257 -14.48 19.65 7.23
N LEU A 258 -14.60 18.35 7.48
CA LEU A 258 -15.62 17.47 6.89
C LEU A 258 -17.02 17.77 7.45
N VAL A 259 -17.09 18.51 8.56
CA VAL A 259 -18.33 18.96 9.20
C VAL A 259 -18.27 20.47 9.44
N ARG A 260 -19.07 21.25 8.73
CA ARG A 260 -19.16 22.69 8.93
C ARG A 260 -20.49 23.01 9.59
N ASN A 261 -20.45 23.68 10.75
CA ASN A 261 -21.65 24.05 11.53
C ASN A 261 -22.54 22.86 11.92
N GLY A 262 -21.96 21.68 12.15
CA GLY A 262 -22.72 20.47 12.49
C GLY A 262 -23.32 19.73 11.28
N GLU A 263 -23.09 20.21 10.06
CA GLU A 263 -23.53 19.55 8.82
C GLU A 263 -22.33 19.03 8.02
N LEU A 264 -22.50 17.87 7.39
CA LEU A 264 -21.50 17.33 6.45
C LEU A 264 -21.31 18.30 5.28
N VAL A 265 -20.06 18.54 4.90
CA VAL A 265 -19.75 19.30 3.69
C VAL A 265 -20.12 18.49 2.43
N ASP A 266 -20.36 19.17 1.31
CA ASP A 266 -20.86 18.50 0.09
C ASP A 266 -19.90 17.43 -0.45
N ILE A 267 -18.59 17.59 -0.23
CA ILE A 267 -17.59 16.57 -0.60
C ILE A 267 -17.74 15.31 0.26
N SER A 268 -17.99 15.45 1.56
CA SER A 268 -18.24 14.30 2.45
C SER A 268 -19.54 13.60 2.07
N LYS A 269 -20.58 14.37 1.73
CA LYS A 269 -21.84 13.80 1.20
C LYS A 269 -21.59 13.04 -0.11
N ALA A 270 -20.85 13.63 -1.05
CA ALA A 270 -20.53 13.01 -2.34
C ALA A 270 -19.66 11.75 -2.18
N SER A 271 -18.65 11.80 -1.32
CA SER A 271 -17.80 10.65 -0.97
C SER A 271 -18.64 9.51 -0.37
N HIS A 272 -19.52 9.83 0.57
CA HIS A 272 -20.41 8.87 1.20
C HIS A 272 -21.45 8.30 0.23
N GLU A 273 -22.02 9.12 -0.66
CA GLU A 273 -22.92 8.66 -1.71
C GLU A 273 -22.21 7.77 -2.72
N LYS A 274 -21.00 8.13 -3.13
CA LYS A 274 -20.18 7.30 -4.02
C LYS A 274 -19.83 5.97 -3.38
N TYR A 275 -19.42 5.98 -2.11
CA TYR A 275 -19.20 4.77 -1.32
C TYR A 275 -20.44 3.88 -1.34
N ARG A 276 -21.63 4.41 -0.98
CA ARG A 276 -22.88 3.63 -0.99
C ARG A 276 -23.21 3.08 -2.37
N GLN A 277 -23.04 3.86 -3.43
CA GLN A 277 -23.24 3.42 -4.81
C GLN A 277 -22.33 2.24 -5.13
N MET A 278 -21.03 2.35 -4.84
CA MET A 278 -20.05 1.31 -5.19
C MET A 278 -20.22 0.06 -4.33
N VAL A 279 -20.50 0.20 -3.03
CA VAL A 279 -20.82 -0.93 -2.14
C VAL A 279 -22.04 -1.70 -2.66
N SER A 280 -23.07 -1.00 -3.13
CA SER A 280 -24.29 -1.64 -3.66
C SER A 280 -24.07 -2.43 -4.96
N ARG A 281 -22.94 -2.19 -5.65
CA ARG A 281 -22.53 -2.93 -6.85
C ARG A 281 -21.68 -4.16 -6.53
N ILE A 282 -21.17 -4.30 -5.31
CA ILE A 282 -20.34 -5.45 -4.94
C ILE A 282 -21.21 -6.71 -5.05
N PRO A 283 -20.83 -7.68 -5.89
CA PRO A 283 -21.59 -8.90 -6.07
C PRO A 283 -21.51 -9.79 -4.83
N ASP A 284 -22.34 -10.82 -4.78
CA ASP A 284 -22.16 -11.90 -3.80
C ASP A 284 -20.84 -12.62 -4.08
N ILE A 285 -19.93 -12.63 -3.10
CA ILE A 285 -18.61 -13.24 -3.20
C ILE A 285 -18.63 -14.56 -2.44
N ARG A 286 -18.17 -15.63 -3.11
CA ARG A 286 -17.84 -16.90 -2.49
C ARG A 286 -16.34 -17.03 -2.35
N PHE A 287 -15.89 -17.82 -1.38
CA PHE A 287 -14.48 -18.01 -1.13
C PHE A 287 -14.10 -19.48 -1.23
N LEU A 288 -12.88 -19.72 -1.69
CA LEU A 288 -12.19 -21.00 -1.64
C LEU A 288 -10.85 -20.79 -0.92
N ILE A 289 -10.51 -21.68 0.01
CA ILE A 289 -9.18 -21.73 0.63
C ILE A 289 -8.37 -22.79 -0.11
N THR A 290 -7.25 -22.39 -0.68
CA THR A 290 -6.23 -23.31 -1.21
C THR A 290 -5.19 -23.50 -0.13
N SER A 291 -4.82 -24.75 0.18
CA SER A 291 -3.83 -25.00 1.23
C SER A 291 -2.54 -24.23 0.91
N LEU A 292 -2.00 -23.50 1.90
CA LEU A 292 -0.84 -22.61 1.78
C LEU A 292 0.46 -23.32 1.37
N TYR A 293 0.43 -24.64 1.10
CA TYR A 293 1.60 -25.49 0.93
C TYR A 293 2.06 -25.73 -0.52
N GLU A 294 1.35 -25.26 -1.55
CA GLU A 294 1.72 -25.59 -2.95
C GLU A 294 1.92 -24.40 -3.91
N TRP A 295 1.92 -23.14 -3.46
CA TRP A 295 2.26 -22.02 -4.36
C TRP A 295 3.75 -21.66 -4.31
N LYS A 296 4.57 -22.43 -5.03
CA LYS A 296 5.88 -22.00 -5.53
C LYS A 296 5.83 -21.90 -7.06
N GLY A 297 5.03 -20.97 -7.59
CA GLY A 297 4.87 -20.75 -9.02
C GLY A 297 5.53 -19.45 -9.48
N THR A 298 6.56 -19.54 -10.33
CA THR A 298 7.05 -18.41 -11.12
C THR A 298 6.06 -18.09 -12.25
N LYS A 299 5.96 -16.82 -12.66
CA LYS A 299 5.08 -16.35 -13.75
C LYS A 299 5.13 -17.29 -14.96
N GLY A 300 3.99 -17.92 -15.29
CA GLY A 300 3.80 -18.66 -16.55
C GLY A 300 3.54 -20.17 -16.45
N GLN A 301 3.46 -20.78 -15.26
CA GLN A 301 2.99 -22.16 -15.13
C GLN A 301 1.52 -22.21 -14.66
N LYS A 302 0.67 -22.89 -15.43
CA LYS A 302 -0.67 -23.29 -14.98
C LYS A 302 -0.54 -24.17 -13.74
N PRO A 303 -1.35 -23.94 -12.68
CA PRO A 303 -1.39 -24.84 -11.54
C PRO A 303 -1.83 -26.24 -12.01
N SER A 304 -1.14 -27.29 -11.58
CA SER A 304 -1.72 -28.63 -11.65
C SER A 304 -2.79 -28.72 -10.55
N MET A 305 -4.06 -28.88 -10.95
CA MET A 305 -5.14 -29.22 -10.02
C MET A 305 -4.77 -30.52 -9.28
N SER A 306 -4.32 -30.43 -8.02
CA SER A 306 -4.10 -31.63 -7.20
C SER A 306 -4.60 -31.50 -5.76
N SER A 307 -5.15 -30.36 -5.33
CA SER A 307 -5.69 -30.24 -3.98
C SER A 307 -6.82 -29.21 -3.89
N THR A 308 -7.85 -29.35 -4.74
CA THR A 308 -9.14 -28.69 -4.48
C THR A 308 -9.76 -29.31 -3.24
N ILE A 309 -9.88 -28.55 -2.15
CA ILE A 309 -10.62 -28.98 -0.97
C ILE A 309 -12.10 -29.02 -1.37
N ASN A 310 -12.68 -30.21 -1.44
CA ASN A 310 -14.11 -30.40 -1.69
C ASN A 310 -14.90 -29.92 -0.45
N LEU A 311 -15.79 -28.95 -0.65
CA LEU A 311 -16.56 -28.30 0.42
C LEU A 311 -17.97 -28.87 0.53
N SER A 312 -18.35 -29.24 1.75
CA SER A 312 -19.74 -29.43 2.15
C SER A 312 -20.29 -28.09 2.66
N PHE A 313 -21.33 -27.58 1.99
CA PHE A 313 -22.05 -26.37 2.38
C PHE A 313 -22.92 -26.64 3.62
N PHE A 314 -22.77 -25.85 4.69
CA PHE A 314 -23.84 -25.68 5.67
C PHE A 314 -24.72 -24.50 5.23
N LYS A 315 -26.03 -24.73 5.23
CA LYS A 315 -27.09 -23.75 4.92
C LYS A 315 -27.27 -22.75 6.05
#